data_AF-R9JRQ3-F1
#
_entry.id   AF-R9JRQ3-F1
#
_cell.length_a   1.000
_cell.length_b   1.000
_cell.length_c   1.000
_cell.angle_alpha   90.00
_cell.angle_beta   90.00
_cell.angle_gamma   90.00
#
_symmetry.space_group_name_H-M   'P 1'
#
loop_
_entity.id
_entity.type
_entity.pdbx_description
1 polymer ?
#
loop_
_entity_poly.entity_id
_entity_poly.type
_entity_poly.pdbx_seq_one_letter_code
_entity_poly.pdbx_strand_id
1 'polypeptide(L)'
;MGALLFGVVCIGLFGSLLVSCNGKRKVDMDSVQQMMPQFIETENETERSSEEKPKELELIALAEDQEEAEKIAALYGIELSSFSDGVAVFTTDKDLNELKELEDINGYPTLTVNSNSHQLKEFTPEMNTSK
;
A
#
# COMPACT_ATOMS: atom_id res chain seq x y z
N MET A 1 -42.05 -1.03 42.32
CA MET A 1 -42.86 -2.11 41.73
C MET A 1 -42.93 -1.87 40.23
N GLY A 2 -42.72 -2.91 39.41
CA GLY A 2 -42.75 -2.90 37.93
C GLY A 2 -41.37 -3.17 37.30
N ALA A 3 -40.87 -4.41 37.32
CA ALA A 3 -40.99 -5.45 36.26
C ALA A 3 -40.02 -5.19 35.07
N LEU A 4 -38.88 -5.90 34.97
CA LEU A 4 -38.65 -7.14 34.17
C LEU A 4 -38.99 -6.90 32.68
N LEU A 5 -38.09 -7.05 31.71
CA LEU A 5 -37.43 -8.31 31.34
C LEU A 5 -36.12 -8.06 30.54
N PHE A 6 -35.07 -8.79 30.93
CA PHE A 6 -33.95 -9.15 30.07
C PHE A 6 -34.45 -10.00 28.91
N GLY A 7 -33.93 -9.79 27.70
CA GLY A 7 -33.98 -10.80 26.65
C GLY A 7 -34.02 -10.22 25.25
N VAL A 8 -32.86 -10.15 24.60
CA VAL A 8 -32.59 -10.92 23.37
C VAL A 8 -31.10 -11.22 23.34
N VAL A 9 -30.74 -12.43 23.78
CA VAL A 9 -29.50 -13.11 23.38
C VAL A 9 -29.78 -13.66 21.98
N CYS A 10 -29.16 -13.09 20.95
CA CYS A 10 -29.04 -13.73 19.65
C CYS A 10 -27.61 -14.24 19.49
N ILE A 11 -27.31 -15.37 20.12
CA ILE A 11 -26.22 -16.24 19.69
C ILE A 11 -26.74 -16.96 18.44
N GLY A 12 -26.44 -16.40 17.26
CA GLY A 12 -26.68 -17.02 15.97
C GLY A 12 -25.41 -17.68 15.44
N LEU A 13 -25.06 -18.85 15.97
CA LEU A 13 -24.09 -19.77 15.34
C LEU A 13 -24.85 -20.68 14.37
N PHE A 14 -24.90 -20.31 13.09
CA PHE A 14 -25.07 -21.19 11.93
C PHE A 14 -24.44 -20.40 10.77
N GLY A 15 -23.24 -20.71 10.28
CA GLY A 15 -22.84 -22.01 9.79
C GLY A 15 -23.47 -22.23 8.43
N SER A 16 -22.89 -21.65 7.37
CA SER A 16 -23.01 -22.14 5.99
C SER A 16 -21.92 -21.53 5.11
N LEU A 17 -20.76 -22.20 5.20
CA LEU A 17 -19.72 -22.21 4.20
C LEU A 17 -20.32 -22.75 2.89
N LEU A 18 -20.67 -21.88 1.93
CA LEU A 18 -20.93 -22.32 0.56
C LEU A 18 -19.65 -22.13 -0.25
N VAL A 19 -18.77 -23.12 -0.11
CA VAL A 19 -17.75 -23.47 -1.10
C VAL A 19 -18.44 -23.70 -2.44
N SER A 20 -18.17 -22.83 -3.41
CA SER A 20 -18.51 -23.10 -4.80
C SER A 20 -17.48 -24.06 -5.38
N CYS A 21 -17.77 -25.36 -5.34
CA CYS A 21 -17.08 -26.36 -6.16
C CYS A 21 -17.46 -26.12 -7.62
N ASN A 22 -16.52 -25.64 -8.45
CA ASN A 22 -16.63 -25.74 -9.90
C ASN A 22 -15.55 -26.66 -10.47
N GLY A 23 -15.99 -27.48 -11.41
CA GLY A 23 -15.40 -28.77 -11.77
C GLY A 23 -14.02 -28.70 -12.42
N LYS A 24 -13.30 -29.81 -12.19
CA LYS A 24 -12.03 -30.26 -12.79
C LYS A 24 -11.76 -29.78 -14.22
N ARG A 25 -10.54 -29.25 -14.43
CA ARG A 25 -9.75 -29.62 -15.61
C ARG A 25 -8.37 -30.08 -15.15
N LYS A 26 -8.09 -31.34 -15.48
CA LYS A 26 -6.82 -32.02 -15.27
C LYS A 26 -5.81 -31.41 -16.24
N VAL A 27 -4.66 -30.97 -15.74
CA VAL A 27 -3.51 -30.61 -16.58
C VAL A 27 -2.63 -31.85 -16.60
N ASP A 28 -2.65 -32.57 -17.72
CA ASP A 28 -1.76 -33.69 -17.99
C ASP A 28 -0.40 -33.10 -18.39
N MET A 29 0.61 -33.27 -17.54
CA MET A 29 2.02 -33.01 -17.83
C MET A 29 2.58 -34.22 -18.59
N ASP A 30 2.36 -34.29 -19.90
CA ASP A 30 3.17 -35.17 -20.77
C ASP A 30 3.01 -34.76 -22.25
N SER A 31 3.70 -33.69 -22.63
CA SER A 31 4.09 -33.50 -24.04
C SER A 31 5.50 -32.99 -24.09
N VAL A 32 6.37 -33.99 -24.14
CA VAL A 32 7.80 -33.98 -24.34
C VAL A 32 8.18 -33.10 -25.54
N GLN A 33 9.09 -32.16 -25.25
CA GLN A 33 10.25 -31.80 -26.07
C GLN A 33 10.04 -31.81 -27.59
N GLN A 34 9.68 -30.67 -28.15
CA GLN A 34 9.99 -30.36 -29.54
C GLN A 34 10.30 -28.88 -29.67
N MET A 35 11.58 -28.53 -29.53
CA MET A 35 12.37 -27.77 -30.52
C MET A 35 13.64 -27.27 -29.81
N MET A 36 14.78 -27.86 -30.15
CA MET A 36 16.14 -27.39 -29.84
C MET A 36 16.45 -26.05 -30.57
N PRO A 37 17.52 -25.28 -30.25
CA PRO A 37 18.85 -25.79 -29.93
C PRO A 37 19.68 -25.06 -28.85
N GLN A 38 20.73 -25.79 -28.45
CA GLN A 38 21.89 -25.39 -27.67
C GLN A 38 22.79 -24.44 -28.49
N PHE A 39 23.12 -23.26 -27.94
CA PHE A 39 24.34 -22.53 -28.26
C PHE A 39 24.99 -22.09 -26.94
N ILE A 40 26.27 -22.36 -26.84
CA ILE A 40 27.11 -22.33 -25.63
C ILE A 40 27.81 -20.97 -25.55
N GLU A 41 28.26 -20.64 -24.33
CA GLU A 41 29.28 -19.64 -23.96
C GLU A 41 28.73 -18.22 -23.73
N THR A 42 29.09 -17.42 -22.74
CA THR A 42 29.98 -17.47 -21.55
C THR A 42 29.68 -16.11 -20.85
N GLU A 43 30.06 -15.97 -19.59
CA GLU A 43 30.29 -14.68 -18.89
C GLU A 43 29.08 -14.02 -18.19
N ASN A 44 29.13 -14.07 -16.85
CA ASN A 44 28.87 -12.97 -15.93
C ASN A 44 28.02 -11.82 -16.48
N GLU A 45 26.70 -11.96 -16.39
CA GLU A 45 25.84 -10.80 -16.20
C GLU A 45 25.28 -10.92 -14.80
N THR A 46 26.04 -10.34 -13.88
CA THR A 46 25.52 -9.55 -12.77
C THR A 46 24.14 -9.02 -13.18
N GLU A 47 23.07 -9.69 -12.74
CA GLU A 47 21.78 -9.04 -12.68
C GLU A 47 22.00 -7.87 -11.75
N ARG A 48 22.24 -6.70 -12.36
CA ARG A 48 22.01 -5.40 -11.73
C ARG A 48 20.55 -5.44 -11.33
N SER A 49 20.29 -6.00 -10.14
CA SER A 49 19.24 -5.48 -9.28
C SER A 49 19.63 -4.04 -9.06
N SER A 50 19.19 -3.20 -9.99
CA SER A 50 19.21 -1.78 -9.84
C SER A 50 18.37 -1.57 -8.59
N GLU A 51 19.05 -1.37 -7.46
CA GLU A 51 18.44 -0.81 -6.27
C GLU A 51 17.95 0.59 -6.69
N GLU A 52 16.82 0.63 -7.40
CA GLU A 52 16.03 1.84 -7.51
C GLU A 52 15.67 2.17 -6.07
N LYS A 53 16.39 3.17 -5.53
CA LYS A 53 16.09 3.69 -4.20
C LYS A 53 14.58 3.94 -4.15
N PRO A 54 13.89 3.46 -3.10
CA PRO A 54 12.47 3.69 -2.96
C PRO A 54 12.23 5.19 -3.05
N LYS A 55 11.43 5.56 -4.04
CA LYS A 55 11.14 6.95 -4.34
C LYS A 55 10.21 7.46 -3.25
N GLU A 56 10.75 8.21 -2.31
CA GLU A 56 9.96 8.81 -1.22
C GLU A 56 8.92 9.77 -1.80
N LEU A 57 7.65 9.42 -1.63
CA LEU A 57 6.48 10.15 -2.09
C LEU A 57 5.94 11.05 -0.99
N GLU A 58 5.41 12.21 -1.38
CA GLU A 58 4.67 13.08 -0.49
C GLU A 58 3.16 12.96 -0.75
N LEU A 59 2.40 12.79 0.33
CA LEU A 59 0.95 12.70 0.34
C LEU A 59 0.34 13.84 1.14
N ILE A 60 -0.92 14.16 0.88
CA ILE A 60 -1.69 15.15 1.62
C ILE A 60 -3.04 14.59 2.04
N ALA A 61 -3.52 15.02 3.20
CA ALA A 61 -4.88 14.76 3.68
C ALA A 61 -5.42 15.98 4.43
N LEU A 62 -6.74 16.01 4.60
CA LEU A 62 -7.39 16.98 5.48
C LEU A 62 -7.39 16.44 6.91
N ALA A 63 -7.12 17.31 7.87
CA ALA A 63 -7.22 17.04 9.29
C ALA A 63 -7.70 18.31 10.02
N GLU A 64 -8.54 18.15 11.04
CA GLU A 64 -9.04 19.26 11.86
C GLU A 64 -7.94 19.85 12.73
N ASP A 65 -7.04 19.01 13.25
CA ASP A 65 -5.94 19.40 14.11
C ASP A 65 -4.70 18.48 13.95
N GLN A 66 -3.63 18.85 14.66
CA GLN A 66 -2.36 18.12 14.69
C GLN A 66 -2.51 16.68 15.22
N GLU A 67 -3.39 16.47 16.20
CA GLU A 67 -3.60 15.15 16.81
C GLU A 67 -4.29 14.21 15.81
N GLU A 68 -5.25 14.72 15.05
CA GLU A 68 -5.88 13.99 13.95
C GLU A 68 -4.88 13.67 12.84
N ALA A 69 -4.02 14.63 12.46
CA ALA A 69 -2.97 14.39 11.47
C ALA A 69 -2.04 13.23 11.91
N GLU A 70 -1.65 13.18 13.18
CA GLU A 70 -0.85 12.08 13.74
C GLU A 70 -1.60 10.74 13.79
N LYS A 71 -2.91 10.77 14.07
CA LYS A 71 -3.76 9.57 13.97
C LYS A 71 -3.80 9.04 12.54
N ILE A 72 -3.97 9.90 11.55
CA ILE A 72 -3.96 9.52 10.12
C ILE A 72 -2.61 8.89 9.76
N ALA A 73 -1.50 9.51 10.17
CA ALA A 73 -0.17 8.95 9.97
C ALA A 73 -0.04 7.52 10.55
N ALA A 74 -0.54 7.30 11.76
CA ALA A 74 -0.53 6.01 12.43
C ALA A 74 -1.41 4.96 11.73
N LEU A 75 -2.59 5.34 11.21
CA LEU A 75 -3.50 4.44 10.50
C LEU A 75 -2.86 3.82 9.25
N TYR A 76 -2.13 4.64 8.49
CA TYR A 76 -1.43 4.21 7.28
C TYR A 76 0.00 3.72 7.55
N GLY A 77 0.53 3.95 8.75
CA GLY A 77 1.92 3.69 9.10
C GLY A 77 2.87 4.48 8.20
N ILE A 78 2.59 5.78 8.04
CA ILE A 78 3.38 6.76 7.27
C ILE A 78 3.87 7.86 8.20
N GLU A 79 4.77 8.73 7.72
CA GLU A 79 5.33 9.79 8.55
C GLU A 79 4.64 11.12 8.30
N LEU A 80 4.29 11.85 9.36
CA LEU A 80 3.79 13.22 9.25
C LEU A 80 4.96 14.18 9.07
N SER A 81 5.00 14.87 7.92
CA SER A 81 6.03 15.85 7.61
C SER A 81 5.67 17.24 8.13
N SER A 82 4.43 17.68 7.90
CA SER A 82 3.94 18.98 8.38
C SER A 82 2.42 19.03 8.46
N PHE A 83 1.89 19.95 9.25
CA PHE A 83 0.46 20.26 9.31
C PHE A 83 0.28 21.78 9.41
N SER A 84 -0.55 22.34 8.54
CA SER A 84 -0.91 23.77 8.56
C SER A 84 -2.29 23.96 7.95
N ASP A 85 -3.08 24.87 8.52
CA ASP A 85 -4.36 25.31 7.95
C ASP A 85 -5.32 24.17 7.57
N GLY A 86 -5.33 23.09 8.35
CA GLY A 86 -6.18 21.92 8.13
C GLY A 86 -5.67 20.94 7.07
N VAL A 87 -4.46 21.14 6.57
CA VAL A 87 -3.80 20.26 5.59
C VAL A 87 -2.59 19.61 6.24
N ALA A 88 -2.60 18.28 6.28
CA ALA A 88 -1.47 17.46 6.70
C ALA A 88 -0.69 16.97 5.48
N VAL A 89 0.63 17.05 5.53
CA VAL A 89 1.57 16.54 4.53
C VAL A 89 2.31 15.36 5.13
N PHE A 90 2.36 14.25 4.41
CA PHE A 90 2.98 13.00 4.84
C PHE A 90 4.06 12.57 3.87
N THR A 91 5.06 11.85 4.38
CA THR A 91 6.09 11.17 3.58
C THR A 91 5.95 9.67 3.71
N THR A 92 6.14 8.97 2.59
CA THR A 92 6.08 7.51 2.57
C THR A 92 6.92 6.92 1.44
N ASP A 93 7.47 5.75 1.73
CA ASP A 93 8.13 4.84 0.80
C ASP A 93 7.20 3.72 0.30
N LYS A 94 5.95 3.69 0.77
CA LYS A 94 4.96 2.65 0.44
C LYS A 94 4.35 2.83 -0.95
N ASP A 95 3.86 1.73 -1.52
CA ASP A 95 3.16 1.76 -2.80
C ASP A 95 1.78 2.43 -2.66
N LEU A 96 1.42 3.24 -3.65
CA LEU A 96 0.15 3.98 -3.65
C LEU A 96 -1.08 3.06 -3.72
N ASN A 97 -0.96 1.90 -4.37
CA ASN A 97 -2.08 0.96 -4.46
C ASN A 97 -2.35 0.33 -3.10
N GLU A 98 -1.31 0.00 -2.32
CA GLU A 98 -1.47 -0.53 -0.96
C GLU A 98 -2.22 0.46 -0.06
N LEU A 99 -1.87 1.75 -0.13
CA LEU A 99 -2.56 2.79 0.62
C LEU A 99 -4.03 2.95 0.17
N LYS A 100 -4.30 2.80 -1.12
CA LYS A 100 -5.67 2.84 -1.67
C LYS A 100 -6.52 1.67 -1.19
N GLU A 101 -5.95 0.47 -1.15
CA GLU A 101 -6.64 -0.70 -0.61
C GLU A 101 -6.98 -0.52 0.88
N LEU A 102 -6.08 0.08 1.66
CA LEU A 102 -6.34 0.40 3.07
C LEU A 102 -7.47 1.42 3.25
N GLU A 103 -7.56 2.42 2.37
CA GLU A 103 -8.66 3.38 2.31
C GLU A 103 -9.99 2.65 2.06
N ASP A 104 -10.05 1.80 1.03
CA ASP A 104 -11.27 1.13 0.60
C ASP A 104 -11.76 0.08 1.61
N ILE A 105 -10.83 -0.65 2.27
CA ILE A 105 -11.17 -1.70 3.23
C ILE A 105 -11.57 -1.12 4.59
N ASN A 106 -10.85 -0.11 5.08
CA ASN A 106 -11.00 0.38 6.44
C ASN A 106 -11.78 1.70 6.55
N GLY A 107 -12.11 2.34 5.42
CA GLY A 107 -12.77 3.65 5.40
C GLY A 107 -11.89 4.75 5.99
N TYR A 108 -10.57 4.66 5.79
CA TYR A 108 -9.62 5.65 6.29
C TYR A 108 -9.68 6.97 5.51
N PRO A 109 -9.18 8.08 6.09
CA PRO A 109 -9.19 9.39 5.42
C PRO A 109 -8.39 9.39 4.11
N THR A 110 -8.98 9.92 3.03
CA THR A 110 -8.36 9.92 1.70
C THR A 110 -7.01 10.63 1.67
N LEU A 111 -5.97 9.91 1.22
CA LEU A 111 -4.65 10.44 0.94
C LEU A 111 -4.54 10.79 -0.56
N THR A 112 -3.98 11.97 -0.86
CA THR A 112 -3.74 12.42 -2.24
C THR A 112 -2.27 12.70 -2.47
N VAL A 113 -1.73 12.38 -3.65
CA VAL A 113 -0.32 12.67 -3.97
C VAL A 113 -0.09 14.17 -4.09
N ASN A 114 0.91 14.68 -3.36
CA ASN A 114 1.37 16.06 -3.51
C ASN A 114 2.15 16.20 -4.83
N SER A 115 1.46 16.57 -5.90
CA SER A 115 2.07 16.71 -7.24
C SER A 115 3.06 17.89 -7.33
N ASN A 116 3.05 18.81 -6.37
CA ASN A 116 3.98 19.96 -6.33
C ASN A 116 5.31 19.62 -5.66
N SER A 117 5.36 18.56 -4.85
CA SER A 117 6.59 18.09 -4.17
C SER A 117 7.72 17.79 -5.14
N HIS A 118 7.35 17.17 -6.28
CA HIS A 118 8.28 16.71 -7.29
C HIS A 118 9.08 17.82 -7.94
N GLN A 119 8.51 19.01 -8.03
CA GLN A 119 9.15 20.15 -8.67
C GLN A 119 10.21 20.77 -7.76
N LEU A 120 10.02 20.74 -6.43
CA LEU A 120 10.91 21.44 -5.49
C LEU A 120 12.23 20.69 -5.24
N LYS A 121 12.22 19.35 -5.24
CA LYS A 121 13.44 18.52 -5.08
C LYS A 121 14.39 18.64 -6.28
N GLU A 122 13.90 18.97 -7.47
CA GLU A 122 14.73 19.17 -8.67
C GLU A 122 15.40 20.55 -8.71
N PHE A 123 14.88 21.54 -7.94
CA PHE A 123 15.43 22.89 -7.85
C PHE A 123 16.31 23.14 -6.62
N THR A 124 16.61 22.14 -5.78
CA THR A 124 17.69 22.29 -4.80
C THR A 124 19.01 22.07 -5.52
N PRO A 125 19.76 23.11 -5.95
CA PRO A 125 21.14 22.89 -6.32
C PRO A 125 21.81 22.29 -5.09
N GLU A 126 22.47 21.16 -5.24
CA GLU A 126 23.49 20.77 -4.28
C GLU A 126 24.42 21.96 -4.15
N MET A 127 24.29 22.69 -3.04
CA MET A 127 25.21 23.72 -2.65
C MET A 127 26.47 22.98 -2.21
N ASN A 128 27.17 22.43 -3.20
CA ASN A 128 28.49 21.88 -3.07
C ASN A 128 29.38 23.07 -2.77
N THR A 129 29.52 23.34 -1.48
CA THR A 129 30.42 24.34 -0.93
C THR A 129 31.80 24.01 -1.43
N SER A 130 32.24 24.77 -2.42
CA SER A 130 33.64 24.85 -2.82
C SER A 130 34.48 25.16 -1.57
N LYS A 131 35.44 24.29 -1.27
CA LYS A 131 36.70 24.69 -0.69
C LYS A 131 37.82 23.77 -1.13
#